data_AF-A0A5D0D106-F1
#
_entry.id   AF-A0A5D0D106-F1
#
_cell.length_a   1.000
_cell.length_b   1.000
_cell.length_c   1.000
_cell.angle_alpha   90.00
_cell.angle_beta   90.00
_cell.angle_gamma   90.00
#
_symmetry.space_group_name_H-M   'P 1'
#
loop_
_entity.id
_entity.type
_entity.pdbx_description
1 polymer ?
#
loop_
_entity_poly.entity_id
_entity_poly.type
_entity_poly.pdbx_seq_one_letter_code
_entity_poly.pdbx_strand_id
1 'polypeptide(L)'
;MIGPVFLRGALIQEFKDHLIKFPYAPVIRHGISNLDAVPKTFTQEEAEAVVHDFAKQRFPIICRAGSKSPIPFFDFHVALEHTENEREVRIVEMLVCDPVRENAAKGILMAYYTLVNDKTGIEKLQVPFIPEGLDEGLNIELMGEVKNSRAYM
;
A
#
# COMPACT_ATOMS: atom_id res chain seq x y z
N MET A 1 2.44 12.07 15.87
CA MET A 1 2.12 10.65 15.60
C MET A 1 1.39 10.61 14.26
N ILE A 2 2.03 10.05 13.24
CA ILE A 2 1.41 9.79 11.94
C ILE A 2 0.65 8.48 12.11
N GLY A 3 -0.67 8.52 12.00
CA GLY A 3 -1.51 7.33 12.17
C GLY A 3 -1.99 6.82 10.81
N PRO A 4 -2.11 5.50 10.62
CA PRO A 4 -2.79 4.95 9.46
C PRO A 4 -4.26 5.36 9.51
N VAL A 5 -4.79 5.87 8.39
CA VAL A 5 -6.21 6.21 8.25
C VAL A 5 -6.77 5.48 7.03
N PHE A 6 -7.99 4.98 7.11
CA PHE A 6 -8.65 4.38 5.95
C PHE A 6 -9.19 5.46 5.01
N LEU A 7 -8.83 5.37 3.74
CA LEU A 7 -9.26 6.27 2.66
C LEU A 7 -10.77 6.15 2.43
N ARG A 8 -11.56 7.07 2.98
CA ARG A 8 -13.03 7.09 2.87
C ARG A 8 -13.58 8.51 2.91
N GLY A 9 -14.76 8.72 2.33
CA GLY A 9 -15.48 9.99 2.39
C GLY A 9 -14.66 11.15 1.82
N ALA A 10 -14.57 12.26 2.55
CA ALA A 10 -13.83 13.46 2.13
C ALA A 10 -12.34 13.19 1.86
N LEU A 11 -11.74 12.19 2.51
CA LEU A 11 -10.32 11.85 2.32
C LEU A 11 -10.01 11.38 0.89
N ILE A 12 -11.01 10.88 0.15
CA ILE A 12 -10.85 10.46 -1.24
C ILE A 12 -10.42 11.64 -2.11
N GLN A 13 -11.13 12.77 -1.98
CA GLN A 13 -10.80 13.97 -2.74
C GLN A 13 -9.49 14.60 -2.27
N GLU A 14 -9.25 14.66 -0.95
CA GLU A 14 -7.99 15.18 -0.40
C GLU A 14 -6.77 14.38 -0.92
N PHE A 15 -6.89 13.05 -0.95
CA PHE A 15 -5.82 12.19 -1.45
C PHE A 15 -5.62 12.37 -2.97
N LYS A 16 -6.69 12.50 -3.74
CA LYS A 16 -6.60 12.79 -5.18
C LYS A 16 -5.87 14.10 -5.46
N ASP A 17 -6.31 15.18 -4.81
CA ASP A 17 -5.70 16.50 -4.97
C ASP A 17 -4.23 16.49 -4.58
N HIS A 18 -3.87 15.61 -3.65
CA HIS A 18 -2.52 15.44 -3.21
C HIS A 18 -1.61 14.78 -4.26
N LEU A 19 -2.06 13.67 -4.86
CA LEU A 19 -1.31 12.93 -5.89
C LEU A 19 -0.96 13.80 -7.12
N ILE A 20 -1.78 14.82 -7.39
CA ILE A 20 -1.55 15.77 -8.48
C ILE A 20 -0.43 16.77 -8.12
N LYS A 21 -0.23 17.06 -6.83
CA LYS A 21 0.68 18.11 -6.36
C LYS A 21 2.04 17.61 -5.91
N PHE A 22 2.15 16.35 -5.51
CA PHE A 22 3.37 15.81 -4.92
C PHE A 22 3.77 14.49 -5.59
N PRO A 23 5.09 14.27 -5.75
CA PRO A 23 5.58 13.13 -6.49
C PRO A 23 5.55 11.84 -5.68
N TYR A 24 5.12 10.74 -6.31
CA TYR A 24 5.20 9.39 -5.77
C TYR A 24 5.67 8.39 -6.79
N ALA A 25 6.39 7.39 -6.32
CA ALA A 25 6.68 6.18 -7.06
C ALA A 25 5.52 5.18 -6.86
N PRO A 26 4.85 4.71 -7.92
CA PRO A 26 3.88 3.62 -7.85
C PRO A 26 4.58 2.26 -7.76
N VAL A 27 5.06 1.93 -6.56
CA VAL A 27 5.90 0.75 -6.31
C VAL A 27 5.12 -0.56 -6.43
N ILE A 28 3.83 -0.58 -6.10
CA ILE A 28 2.96 -1.73 -6.33
C ILE A 28 1.70 -1.23 -7.02
N ARG A 29 1.35 -1.86 -8.15
CA ARG A 29 0.09 -1.62 -8.87
C ARG A 29 -0.52 -2.96 -9.22
N HIS A 30 -1.77 -3.20 -8.83
CA HIS A 30 -2.47 -4.46 -9.06
C HIS A 30 -1.67 -5.71 -8.60
N GLY A 31 -0.95 -5.61 -7.48
CA GLY A 31 -0.12 -6.67 -6.93
C GLY A 31 1.23 -6.90 -7.63
N ILE A 32 1.56 -6.11 -8.66
CA ILE A 32 2.84 -6.19 -9.37
C ILE A 32 3.79 -5.12 -8.84
N SER A 33 5.00 -5.53 -8.43
CA SER A 33 6.01 -4.61 -7.90
C SER A 33 6.91 -4.01 -8.98
N ASN A 34 7.25 -2.73 -8.81
CA ASN A 34 8.31 -2.02 -9.52
C ASN A 34 9.08 -1.13 -8.52
N LEU A 35 10.13 -1.69 -7.91
CA LEU A 35 10.97 -0.96 -6.94
C LEU A 35 11.83 0.15 -7.57
N ASP A 36 12.00 0.12 -8.89
CA ASP A 36 12.76 1.13 -9.63
C ASP A 36 11.84 2.21 -10.22
N ALA A 37 10.55 2.24 -9.80
CA ALA A 37 9.61 3.27 -10.16
C ALA A 37 10.12 4.64 -9.70
N VAL A 38 10.19 5.59 -10.64
CA VAL A 38 10.64 6.96 -10.36
C VAL A 38 9.46 7.77 -9.83
N PRO A 39 9.65 8.56 -8.75
CA PRO A 39 8.60 9.44 -8.27
C PRO A 39 8.14 10.46 -9.31
N LYS A 40 6.82 10.56 -9.48
CA LYS A 40 6.19 11.54 -10.37
C LYS A 40 4.90 12.07 -9.75
N THR A 41 4.52 13.28 -10.13
CA THR A 41 3.14 13.75 -9.94
C THR A 41 2.24 13.07 -10.96
N PHE A 42 0.98 12.88 -10.59
CA PHE A 42 0.00 12.26 -11.47
C PHE A 42 -0.82 13.32 -12.22
N THR A 43 -1.26 13.01 -13.44
CA THR A 43 -2.33 13.79 -14.06
C THR A 43 -3.64 13.62 -13.29
N GLN A 44 -4.65 14.44 -13.59
CA GLN A 44 -5.95 14.31 -12.95
C GLN A 44 -6.59 12.95 -13.21
N GLU A 45 -6.48 12.42 -14.44
CA GLU A 45 -6.99 11.11 -14.84
C GLU A 45 -6.23 9.97 -14.16
N GLU A 46 -4.90 10.07 -14.10
CA GLU A 46 -4.08 9.09 -13.40
C GLU A 46 -4.38 9.07 -11.90
N ALA A 47 -4.52 10.24 -11.27
CA ALA A 47 -4.86 10.35 -9.86
C ALA A 47 -6.24 9.77 -9.57
N GLU A 48 -7.23 10.02 -10.42
CA GLU A 48 -8.58 9.43 -10.31
C GLU A 48 -8.51 7.90 -10.38
N ALA A 49 -7.77 7.35 -11.34
CA ALA A 49 -7.58 5.90 -11.46
C ALA A 49 -6.90 5.29 -10.23
N VAL A 50 -5.81 5.91 -9.76
CA VAL A 50 -5.10 5.47 -8.56
C VAL A 50 -6.00 5.49 -7.33
N VAL A 51 -6.75 6.58 -7.11
CA VAL A 51 -7.65 6.72 -5.96
C VAL A 51 -8.79 5.72 -6.03
N HIS A 52 -9.36 5.48 -7.22
CA HIS A 52 -10.35 4.43 -7.43
C HIS A 52 -9.78 3.04 -7.07
N ASP A 53 -8.57 2.74 -7.53
CA ASP A 53 -7.91 1.45 -7.26
C ASP A 53 -7.55 1.25 -5.79
N PHE A 54 -7.25 2.31 -5.06
CA PHE A 54 -7.09 2.27 -3.61
C PHE A 54 -8.45 2.08 -2.94
N ALA A 55 -9.42 2.95 -3.21
CA ALA A 55 -10.69 3.01 -2.48
C ALA A 55 -11.56 1.74 -2.63
N LYS A 56 -11.38 0.99 -3.72
CA LYS A 56 -12.07 -0.31 -3.91
C LYS A 56 -11.55 -1.43 -3.00
N GLN A 57 -10.36 -1.27 -2.42
CA GLN A 57 -9.73 -2.31 -1.61
C GLN A 57 -10.34 -2.42 -0.21
N ARG A 58 -10.13 -3.58 0.42
CA ARG A 58 -10.64 -3.85 1.76
C ARG A 58 -10.01 -2.93 2.82
N PHE A 59 -8.69 -2.71 2.71
CA PHE A 59 -7.91 -1.92 3.65
C PHE A 59 -7.09 -0.85 2.92
N PRO A 60 -7.70 0.28 2.53
CA PRO A 60 -7.00 1.36 1.84
C PRO A 60 -6.37 2.31 2.85
N ILE A 61 -5.14 2.02 3.26
CA ILE A 61 -4.43 2.75 4.31
C ILE A 61 -3.64 3.92 3.69
N ILE A 62 -3.97 5.13 4.13
CA ILE A 62 -3.23 6.34 3.81
C ILE A 62 -2.56 6.91 5.07
N CYS A 63 -1.28 7.25 4.97
CA CYS A 63 -0.54 7.86 6.07
C CYS A 63 -0.83 9.35 6.15
N ARG A 64 -1.54 9.78 7.20
CA ARG A 64 -1.84 11.19 7.46
C ARG A 64 -0.97 11.73 8.59
N ALA A 65 -0.24 12.80 8.32
CA ALA A 65 0.41 13.54 9.40
C ALA A 65 -0.62 14.32 10.22
N GLY A 66 -0.46 14.30 11.55
CA GLY A 66 -1.33 15.06 12.45
C GLY A 66 -1.24 16.57 12.19
N SER A 67 -2.27 17.31 12.63
CA SER A 67 -2.50 18.75 12.36
C SER A 67 -1.39 19.74 12.74
N LYS A 68 -0.29 19.29 13.34
CA LYS A 68 0.89 20.10 13.70
C LYS A 68 2.10 19.86 12.79
N SER A 69 2.02 18.93 11.85
CA SER A 69 3.09 18.68 10.89
C SER A 69 2.97 19.67 9.72
N PRO A 70 4.02 20.45 9.41
CA PRO A 70 4.04 21.33 8.23
C PRO A 70 4.09 20.54 6.92
N ILE A 71 4.43 19.25 7.01
CA ILE A 71 4.41 18.29 5.92
C ILE A 71 3.10 17.52 6.12
N PRO A 72 2.05 17.80 5.35
CA PRO A 72 0.88 16.93 5.37
C PRO A 72 1.42 15.54 4.96
N PHE A 73 1.05 14.42 5.60
CA PHE A 73 1.19 13.03 5.08
C PHE A 73 2.56 12.59 4.42
N PHE A 74 2.60 11.45 3.73
CA PHE A 74 3.33 11.30 2.44
C PHE A 74 4.59 10.43 2.31
N ASP A 75 5.06 9.67 3.30
CA ASP A 75 6.17 8.74 2.98
C ASP A 75 5.67 7.55 2.13
N PHE A 76 4.48 7.04 2.44
CA PHE A 76 3.89 5.90 1.75
C PHE A 76 2.37 5.78 1.97
N HIS A 77 1.72 5.09 1.05
CA HIS A 77 0.30 4.71 1.08
C HIS A 77 0.18 3.27 0.58
N VAL A 78 -0.66 2.46 1.22
CA VAL A 78 -0.81 1.03 0.92
C VAL A 78 -2.27 0.63 0.89
N ALA A 79 -2.66 -0.18 -0.08
CA ALA A 79 -3.98 -0.79 -0.11
C ALA A 79 -3.86 -2.31 -0.16
N LEU A 80 -4.69 -2.96 0.66
CA LEU A 80 -4.66 -4.41 0.82
C LEU A 80 -6.06 -5.01 0.64
N GLU A 81 -6.06 -6.26 0.18
CA GLU A 81 -7.24 -7.11 0.12
C GLU A 81 -6.96 -8.46 0.80
N HIS A 82 -8.02 -9.20 1.11
CA HIS A 82 -7.88 -10.57 1.57
C HIS A 82 -7.38 -11.47 0.43
N THR A 83 -6.67 -12.53 0.79
CA THR A 83 -6.42 -13.64 -0.14
C THR A 83 -7.64 -14.58 -0.15
N GLU A 84 -7.51 -15.74 -0.79
CA GLU A 84 -8.51 -16.82 -0.67
C GLU A 84 -8.71 -17.28 0.78
N ASN A 85 -7.68 -17.11 1.63
CA ASN A 85 -7.77 -17.27 3.07
C ASN A 85 -8.07 -15.91 3.71
N GLU A 86 -9.25 -15.75 4.30
CA GLU A 86 -9.68 -14.49 4.94
C GLU A 86 -8.78 -14.06 6.12
N ARG A 87 -7.95 -14.98 6.65
CA ARG A 87 -6.95 -14.68 7.67
C ARG A 87 -5.63 -14.12 7.12
N GLU A 88 -5.52 -14.02 5.80
CA GLU A 88 -4.35 -13.48 5.13
C GLU A 88 -4.76 -12.26 4.30
N VAL A 89 -3.85 -11.30 4.21
CA VAL A 89 -4.01 -10.13 3.36
C VAL A 89 -2.81 -9.96 2.45
N ARG A 90 -3.01 -9.33 1.31
CA ARG A 90 -1.93 -9.04 0.36
C ARG A 90 -1.92 -7.58 -0.05
N ILE A 91 -0.74 -7.01 -0.26
CA ILE A 91 -0.62 -5.64 -0.78
C ILE A 91 -0.85 -5.66 -2.28
N VAL A 92 -1.83 -4.86 -2.73
CA VAL A 92 -2.18 -4.75 -4.16
C VAL A 92 -1.86 -3.37 -4.72
N GLU A 93 -1.80 -2.34 -3.89
CA GLU A 93 -1.41 -1.00 -4.29
C GLU A 93 -0.41 -0.42 -3.28
N MET A 94 0.63 0.25 -3.77
CA MET A 94 1.58 0.98 -2.95
C MET A 94 2.14 2.18 -3.69
N LEU A 95 2.04 3.35 -3.07
CA LEU A 95 2.68 4.58 -3.50
C LEU A 95 3.66 5.01 -2.43
N VAL A 96 4.86 5.44 -2.80
CA VAL A 96 5.87 5.92 -1.85
C VAL A 96 6.58 7.18 -2.36
N CYS A 97 7.01 8.04 -1.45
CA CYS A 97 7.93 9.12 -1.76
C CYS A 97 9.38 8.62 -1.75
N ASP A 98 10.30 9.46 -2.24
CA ASP A 98 11.73 9.22 -2.04
C ASP A 98 12.10 9.31 -0.54
N PRO A 99 13.05 8.46 -0.07
CA PRO A 99 13.73 7.39 -0.79
C PRO A 99 12.84 6.13 -0.95
N VAL A 100 12.65 5.68 -2.21
CA VAL A 100 11.66 4.64 -2.58
C VAL A 100 11.80 3.35 -1.76
N ARG A 101 13.00 2.76 -1.70
CA ARG A 101 13.21 1.43 -1.06
C ARG A 101 12.93 1.46 0.44
N GLU A 102 13.41 2.50 1.12
CA GLU A 102 13.20 2.67 2.56
C GLU A 102 11.71 2.91 2.87
N ASN A 103 11.05 3.77 2.11
CA ASN A 103 9.65 4.08 2.34
C ASN A 103 8.72 2.91 1.96
N ALA A 104 9.10 2.10 0.98
CA ALA A 104 8.39 0.86 0.67
C ALA A 104 8.48 -0.16 1.83
N ALA A 105 9.66 -0.29 2.45
CA ALA A 105 9.84 -1.09 3.65
C ALA A 105 8.96 -0.61 4.82
N LYS A 106 8.96 0.71 5.07
CA LYS A 106 8.09 1.33 6.09
C LYS A 106 6.61 1.10 5.79
N GLY A 107 6.21 1.13 4.52
CA GLY A 107 4.84 0.85 4.08
C GLY A 107 4.39 -0.58 4.40
N ILE A 108 5.25 -1.55 4.14
CA ILE A 108 5.00 -2.96 4.48
C ILE A 108 4.88 -3.13 6.00
N LEU A 109 5.81 -2.57 6.77
CA LEU A 109 5.78 -2.65 8.23
C LEU A 109 4.52 -1.99 8.82
N MET A 110 4.13 -0.83 8.30
CA MET A 110 2.91 -0.15 8.74
C MET A 110 1.67 -1.02 8.46
N ALA A 111 1.57 -1.63 7.29
CA ALA A 111 0.47 -2.54 6.97
C ALA A 111 0.45 -3.73 7.93
N TYR A 112 1.61 -4.33 8.19
CA TYR A 112 1.76 -5.45 9.13
C TYR A 112 1.27 -5.08 10.53
N TYR A 113 1.82 -4.03 11.14
CA TYR A 113 1.45 -3.65 12.51
C TYR A 113 0.01 -3.14 12.63
N THR A 114 -0.57 -2.61 11.54
CA THR A 114 -1.97 -2.18 11.52
C THR A 114 -2.92 -3.36 11.44
N LEU A 115 -2.60 -4.35 10.61
CA LEU A 115 -3.55 -5.39 10.23
C LEU A 115 -3.25 -6.75 10.82
N VAL A 116 -2.00 -7.17 11.02
CA VAL A 116 -1.68 -8.52 11.52
C VAL A 116 -1.70 -8.53 13.04
N ASN A 117 -2.82 -8.95 13.63
CA ASN A 117 -3.01 -9.11 15.08
C ASN A 117 -4.36 -9.79 15.38
N ASP A 118 -4.52 -10.24 16.62
CA ASP A 118 -5.74 -10.93 17.08
C ASP A 118 -7.03 -10.11 16.94
N LYS A 119 -6.95 -8.77 16.95
CA LYS A 119 -8.16 -7.91 16.91
C LYS A 119 -8.80 -7.87 15.53
N THR A 120 -7.98 -7.98 14.48
CA THR A 120 -8.46 -8.01 13.09
C THR A 120 -8.71 -9.44 12.62
N GLY A 121 -8.14 -10.45 13.30
CA GLY A 121 -8.19 -11.85 12.89
C GLY A 121 -7.29 -12.18 11.70
N ILE A 122 -6.42 -11.26 11.30
CA ILE A 122 -5.45 -11.45 10.23
C ILE A 122 -4.15 -11.96 10.85
N GLU A 123 -3.66 -13.07 10.33
CA GLU A 123 -2.51 -13.82 10.85
C GLU A 123 -1.25 -13.60 10.00
N LYS A 124 -1.41 -13.18 8.74
CA LYS A 124 -0.32 -13.09 7.76
C LYS A 124 -0.50 -11.97 6.74
N LEU A 125 0.62 -11.36 6.34
CA LEU A 125 0.71 -10.38 5.26
C LEU A 125 1.53 -10.94 4.08
N GLN A 126 0.96 -10.93 2.87
CA GLN A 126 1.67 -11.26 1.64
C GLN A 126 2.14 -9.99 0.91
N VAL A 127 3.38 -10.00 0.44
CA VAL A 127 4.02 -8.87 -0.24
C VAL A 127 4.68 -9.31 -1.56
N PRO A 128 4.75 -8.45 -2.59
CA PRO A 128 5.37 -8.82 -3.86
C PRO A 128 6.91 -8.79 -3.83
N PHE A 129 7.51 -8.25 -2.78
CA PHE A 129 8.96 -8.28 -2.52
C PHE A 129 9.21 -8.24 -1.01
N ILE A 130 10.35 -8.77 -0.56
CA ILE A 130 10.81 -8.63 0.83
C ILE A 130 11.83 -7.49 0.90
N PRO A 131 11.54 -6.39 1.60
CA PRO A 131 12.55 -5.40 1.96
C PRO A 131 13.76 -6.00 2.67
N GLU A 132 14.95 -5.52 2.32
CA GLU A 132 16.17 -5.83 3.06
C GLU A 132 16.04 -5.38 4.52
N GLY A 133 16.47 -6.24 5.47
CA GLY A 133 16.47 -5.92 6.90
C GLY A 133 15.12 -6.09 7.62
N LEU A 134 14.14 -6.74 7.01
CA LEU A 134 12.96 -7.23 7.73
C LEU A 134 13.34 -8.38 8.67
N ASP A 135 12.78 -8.35 9.89
CA ASP A 135 13.00 -9.35 10.93
C ASP A 135 12.40 -10.72 10.50
N GLU A 136 13.16 -11.79 10.71
CA GLU A 136 12.76 -13.18 10.42
C GLU A 136 11.57 -13.65 11.29
N GLY A 137 11.25 -12.91 12.37
CA GLY A 137 10.11 -13.20 13.24
C GLY A 137 8.73 -12.68 12.78
N LEU A 138 8.66 -11.94 11.66
CA LEU A 138 7.40 -11.39 11.15
C LEU A 138 6.67 -12.37 10.23
N ASN A 139 5.35 -12.49 10.37
CA ASN A 139 4.50 -13.30 9.46
C ASN A 139 4.27 -12.57 8.12
N ILE A 140 5.36 -12.32 7.40
CA ILE A 140 5.38 -11.68 6.08
C ILE A 140 5.90 -12.70 5.07
N GLU A 141 5.11 -12.98 4.02
CA GLU A 141 5.48 -13.93 2.98
C GLU A 141 5.50 -13.27 1.60
N LEU A 142 6.38 -13.76 0.73
CA LEU A 142 6.32 -13.40 -0.69
C LEU A 142 5.04 -13.93 -1.31
N MET A 143 4.40 -13.11 -2.13
CA MET A 143 3.31 -13.55 -2.99
C MET A 143 3.84 -14.68 -3.89
N GLY A 144 3.28 -15.89 -3.74
CA GLY A 144 3.60 -17.01 -4.62
C GLY A 144 3.20 -16.72 -6.06
N GLU A 145 3.84 -17.37 -7.02
CA GLU A 145 3.45 -17.28 -8.43
C GLU A 145 1.95 -17.57 -8.57
N VAL A 146 1.22 -16.67 -9.23
CA VAL A 146 -0.14 -16.95 -9.70
C VAL A 146 -0.01 -18.14 -10.65
N LYS A 147 -0.33 -19.35 -10.18
CA LYS A 147 -0.50 -20.50 -11.05
C LYS A 147 -1.66 -20.15 -11.98
N ASN A 148 -1.34 -19.70 -13.19
CA ASN A 148 -2.30 -19.63 -14.27
C ASN A 148 -2.73 -21.05 -14.60
N SER A 149 -3.75 -21.56 -13.90
CA SER A 149 -4.51 -22.73 -14.31
C SER A 149 -5.41 -22.36 -15.48
N ARG A 150 -4.81 -21.95 -16.60
CA ARG A 150 -5.44 -22.12 -17.91
C ARG A 150 -5.16 -23.54 -18.37
N ALA A 151 -5.95 -24.47 -17.84
CA ALA A 151 -6.25 -25.69 -18.58
C ALA A 151 -7.11 -25.27 -19.78
N TYR A 152 -6.46 -25.08 -20.93
CA TYR A 152 -7.16 -25.12 -22.20
C TYR A 152 -7.50 -26.59 -22.47
N MET A 153 -8.80 -26.94 -22.42
CA MET A 153 -9.36 -27.97 -23.27
C MET A 153 -9.92 -27.30 -24.52
#